data_AF-A0A2S1SH72-F1
#
_entry.id   AF-A0A2S1SH72-F1
#
_cell.length_a   1.000
_cell.length_b   1.000
_cell.length_c   1.000
_cell.angle_alpha   90.00
_cell.angle_beta   90.00
_cell.angle_gamma   90.00
#
_symmetry.space_group_name_H-M   'P 1'
#
loop_
_entity.id
_entity.type
_entity.pdbx_description
1 polymer ?
#
loop_
_entity_poly.entity_id
_entity_poly.type
_entity_poly.pdbx_seq_one_letter_code
_entity_poly.pdbx_strand_id
1 'polypeptide(L)' 'MQTPDKISRLTYFKVAFVASAAGIMTYQFIFGLFDMNLENPIAIWKLLCKSFFVAIVSALILGLLNALFKFLPKTNKSNL' A
#
# COMPACT_ATOMS: atom_id res chain seq x y z
N MET A 1 6.92 -30.79 -16.69
CA MET A 1 5.52 -30.49 -16.36
C MET A 1 5.52 -29.69 -15.06
N GLN A 2 5.32 -28.37 -15.13
CA GLN A 2 5.18 -27.49 -13.97
C GLN A 2 4.04 -26.55 -14.31
N THR A 3 2.87 -26.78 -13.72
CA THR A 3 1.71 -25.92 -13.92
C THR A 3 2.01 -24.55 -13.31
N PRO A 4 1.84 -23.43 -14.03
CA PRO A 4 1.99 -22.13 -13.42
C PRO A 4 0.91 -21.98 -12.35
N ASP A 5 1.33 -22.02 -11.08
CA ASP A 5 0.48 -21.75 -9.93
C ASP A 5 -0.28 -20.45 -10.21
N LYS A 6 -1.58 -20.57 -10.46
CA LYS A 6 -2.46 -19.41 -10.65
C LYS A 6 -2.37 -18.59 -9.38
N ILE A 7 -1.57 -17.53 -9.40
CA ILE A 7 -1.40 -16.61 -8.27
C ILE A 7 -2.80 -16.23 -7.80
N SER A 8 -3.16 -16.72 -6.62
CA SER A 8 -4.50 -16.56 -6.10
C SER A 8 -4.80 -15.07 -5.98
N ARG A 9 -6.04 -14.64 -6.27
CA ARG A 9 -6.45 -13.22 -6.26
C ARG A 9 -6.01 -12.51 -4.97
N LEU A 10 -6.06 -13.26 -3.87
CA LEU A 10 -5.69 -12.85 -2.53
C LEU A 10 -4.16 -12.64 -2.37
N THR A 11 -3.34 -13.44 -3.04
CA THR A 11 -1.88 -13.29 -3.07
C THR A 11 -1.49 -12.02 -3.84
N TYR A 12 -2.12 -11.76 -4.99
CA TYR A 12 -1.85 -10.54 -5.76
C TYR A 12 -2.25 -9.27 -5.00
N PHE A 13 -3.42 -9.30 -4.34
CA PHE A 13 -3.86 -8.23 -3.45
C PHE A 13 -2.87 -8.02 -2.30
N LYS A 14 -2.44 -9.10 -1.63
CA LYS A 14 -1.46 -9.04 -0.54
C LYS A 14 -0.16 -8.39 -0.97
N VAL A 15 0.40 -8.79 -2.13
CA VAL A 15 1.65 -8.22 -2.63
C VAL A 15 1.50 -6.73 -2.93
N ALA A 16 0.43 -6.34 -3.63
CA ALA A 16 0.17 -4.92 -3.93
C ALA A 16 -0.08 -4.09 -2.66
N PHE A 17 -0.83 -4.63 -1.71
CA PHE A 17 -1.10 -4.01 -0.42
C PHE A 17 0.19 -3.82 0.38
N VAL A 18 1.02 -4.85 0.52
CA VAL A 18 2.29 -4.78 1.26
C VAL A 18 3.27 -3.83 0.61
N ALA A 19 3.40 -3.86 -0.72
CA ALA A 19 4.28 -2.93 -1.44
C ALA A 19 3.82 -1.46 -1.27
N SER A 20 2.51 -1.20 -1.36
CA SER A 20 1.95 0.14 -1.17
C SER A 20 2.09 0.61 0.27
N ALA A 21 1.81 -0.25 1.25
CA ALA A 21 1.96 0.03 2.67
C ALA A 21 3.42 0.34 3.03
N ALA A 22 4.35 -0.49 2.57
CA ALA A 22 5.78 -0.28 2.80
C ALA A 22 6.26 1.04 2.19
N GLY A 23 5.84 1.36 0.96
CA GLY A 23 6.19 2.63 0.30
C GLY A 23 5.67 3.86 1.05
N ILE A 24 4.37 3.87 1.40
CA ILE A 24 3.75 5.01 2.10
C ILE A 24 4.30 5.15 3.51
N MET A 25 4.52 4.04 4.21
CA MET A 25 5.14 4.04 5.53
C MET A 25 6.56 4.60 5.48
N THR A 26 7.37 4.15 4.52
CA THR A 26 8.75 4.62 4.36
C THR A 26 8.79 6.10 4.03
N TYR A 27 7.94 6.56 3.10
CA TYR A 27 7.84 7.97 2.75
C TYR A 27 7.46 8.83 3.96
N GLN A 28 6.38 8.49 4.68
CA GLN A 28 5.95 9.24 5.86
C GLN A 28 6.96 9.19 7.01
N PHE A 29 7.63 8.05 7.18
CA PHE A 29 8.64 7.89 8.22
C PHE A 29 9.85 8.78 7.94
N ILE A 30 10.41 8.74 6.73
CA ILE A 30 11.57 9.55 6.35
C ILE A 30 11.21 11.04 6.41
N PHE A 31 10.09 11.44 5.78
CA PHE A 31 9.66 12.84 5.76
C PHE A 31 9.40 13.37 7.16
N GLY A 32 8.74 12.58 8.00
CA GLY A 32 8.52 12.90 9.40
C GLY A 32 9.79 12.93 10.23
N LEU A 33 10.82 12.14 9.89
CA LEU A 33 12.12 12.19 10.58
C LEU A 33 12.85 13.51 10.32
N PHE A 34 12.76 14.04 9.10
CA PHE A 34 13.38 15.31 8.73
C PHE A 34 12.64 16.53 9.29
N ASP A 35 11.34 16.43 9.52
CA ASP A 35 10.51 17.51 10.09
C ASP A 35 10.51 17.51 11.64
N MET A 36 10.96 16.43 12.26
CA MET A 36 10.82 16.22 13.70
C MET A 36 12.05 16.67 14.49
N ASN A 37 11.81 17.43 15.56
CA ASN A 37 12.85 17.79 16.49
C ASN A 37 13.20 16.59 17.39
N LEU A 38 14.38 16.01 17.19
CA LEU A 38 14.85 14.75 17.81
C LEU A 38 15.08 14.86 19.33
N GLU A 39 14.99 16.06 19.90
CA GLU A 39 15.19 16.32 21.33
C GLU A 39 14.11 15.69 22.22
N ASN A 40 12.96 15.27 21.66
CA ASN A 40 11.84 14.74 22.44
C ASN A 40 11.46 13.30 22.01
N PRO A 41 11.78 12.26 22.81
CA PRO A 41 11.55 10.86 22.43
C PRO A 41 10.07 10.50 22.26
N ILE A 42 9.17 11.26 22.88
CA ILE A 42 7.71 11.14 22.71
C ILE A 42 7.27 11.52 21.29
N ALA A 43 7.99 12.45 20.65
CA ALA A 43 7.69 12.87 19.30
C ALA A 43 7.88 11.70 18.32
N ILE A 44 8.94 10.92 18.48
CA ILE A 44 9.25 9.76 17.62
C ILE A 44 8.13 8.73 17.68
N TRP A 45 7.66 8.40 18.89
CA TRP A 45 6.54 7.46 19.07
C TRP A 45 5.25 7.96 18.41
N LYS A 46 4.96 9.25 18.56
CA LYS A 46 3.79 9.89 17.95
C LYS A 46 3.88 9.91 16.43
N LEU A 47 5.07 10.15 15.86
CA LEU A 47 5.32 10.04 14.43
C LEU A 47 5.03 8.62 13.96
N LEU A 48 5.62 7.62 14.62
CA LEU A 48 5.53 6.22 14.22
C LEU A 48 4.09 5.73 14.20
N CYS A 49 3.30 6.04 15.23
CA CYS A 49 1.87 5.76 15.27
C CYS A 49 1.10 6.46 14.14
N LYS A 50 1.37 7.75 13.88
CA LYS A 50 0.68 8.53 12.84
C LYS A 50 1.01 8.00 11.44
N SER A 51 2.29 7.78 11.17
CA SER A 51 2.80 7.22 9.91
C SER A 51 2.22 5.84 9.63
N PHE A 52 2.14 5.00 10.66
CA PHE A 52 1.59 3.65 10.54
C PHE A 52 0.09 3.68 10.24
N PHE A 53 -0.67 4.53 10.92
CA PHE A 53 -2.11 4.66 10.67
C PHE A 53 -2.40 5.19 9.25
N VAL A 54 -1.68 6.23 8.81
CA VAL A 54 -1.82 6.78 7.46
C VAL A 54 -1.41 5.75 6.41
N ALA A 55 -0.29 5.03 6.63
CA ALA A 55 0.16 4.00 5.70
C ALA A 55 -0.84 2.86 5.56
N ILE A 56 -1.44 2.39 6.67
CA ILE A 56 -2.47 1.36 6.63
C ILE A 56 -3.69 1.85 5.86
N VAL A 57 -4.24 3.01 6.20
CA VAL A 57 -5.46 3.53 5.57
C VAL A 57 -5.24 3.75 4.07
N SER A 58 -4.14 4.40 3.69
CA SER A 58 -3.84 4.66 2.28
C SER A 58 -3.53 3.38 1.51
N ALA A 59 -2.78 2.44 2.08
CA ALA A 59 -2.50 1.16 1.42
C ALA A 59 -3.74 0.28 1.30
N LEU A 60 -4.69 0.37 2.24
CA LEU A 60 -5.94 -0.36 2.18
C LEU A 60 -6.83 0.19 1.05
N ILE A 61 -6.90 1.51 0.91
CA ILE A 61 -7.58 2.16 -0.22
C ILE A 61 -6.91 1.80 -1.54
N LEU A 62 -5.59 1.96 -1.68
CA LEU A 62 -4.86 1.64 -2.92
C LEU A 62 -4.92 0.15 -3.26
N GLY A 63 -4.75 -0.74 -2.28
CA GLY A 63 -4.85 -2.18 -2.46
C GLY A 63 -6.23 -2.58 -2.95
N LEU A 64 -7.28 -2.01 -2.34
CA LEU A 64 -8.68 -2.28 -2.71
C LEU A 64 -8.97 -1.73 -4.11
N LEU A 65 -8.50 -0.51 -4.41
CA LEU A 65 -8.65 0.11 -5.72
C LEU A 65 -7.89 -0.67 -6.82
N ASN A 66 -6.68 -1.17 -6.54
CA ASN A 66 -5.92 -2.00 -7.47
C ASN A 66 -6.61 -3.35 -7.75
N ALA A 67 -7.20 -3.97 -6.73
CA ALA A 67 -8.03 -5.16 -6.93
C ALA A 67 -9.30 -4.85 -7.75
N LEU A 68 -9.99 -3.75 -7.45
CA LEU A 68 -11.16 -3.29 -8.21
C LEU A 68 -10.82 -3.02 -9.68
N PHE A 69 -9.74 -2.28 -9.97
CA PHE A 69 -9.32 -2.00 -11.35
C PHE A 69 -8.95 -3.25 -12.14
N LYS A 70 -8.39 -4.26 -11.49
CA LYS A 70 -8.04 -5.53 -12.13
C LYS A 70 -9.26 -6.43 -12.37
N PHE A 71 -10.36 -6.22 -11.64
CA PHE A 71 -11.62 -6.98 -11.77
C PHE A 71 -12.75 -6.23 -12.46
N LEU A 72 -12.64 -4.92 -12.65
CA LEU A 72 -13.49 -4.19 -13.58
C LEU A 72 -13.31 -4.82 -14.96
N PRO A 73 -14.38 -5.37 -15.57
CA PRO A 73 -14.28 -5.85 -16.94
C PRO A 73 -13.77 -4.68 -17.77
N LYS A 74 -12.80 -4.96 -18.64
CA LYS A 74 -12.39 -4.04 -19.70
C LYS A 74 -13.56 -3.98 -20.68
N THR A 75 -14.63 -3.28 -20.30
CA THR A 75 -15.83 -3.18 -21.11
C THR A 75 -15.46 -2.33 -22.32
N ASN A 76 -15.41 -3.03 -23.45
CA ASN A 76 -15.63 -2.52 -24.79
C ASN A 76 -14.49 -1.70 -25.43
N LYS A 77 -13.64 -2.41 -26.20
CA LYS A 77 -13.24 -2.00 -27.56
C LYS A 77 -12.86 -3.24 -28.36
N SER A 78 -13.86 -3.99 -28.82
CA SER A 78 -13.71 -4.86 -29.98
C SER A 78 -15.10 -5.11 -30.53
N ASN A 79 -15.42 -4.41 -31.62
CA ASN A 79 -16.45 -4.63 -32.64
C ASN A 79 -16.98 -3.26 -33.08
N LEU A 80 -16.12 -2.52 -33.79
CA LEU A 80 -16.50 -1.45 -34.70
C LEU A 80 -15.85 -1.80 -36.05
#